data_AF-A0A818EUD5-F1
#
_entry.id   AF-A0A818EUD5-F1
#
_cell.length_a   1.000
_cell.length_b   1.000
_cell.length_c   1.000
_cell.angle_alpha   90.00
_cell.angle_beta   90.00
_cell.angle_gamma   90.00
#
_symmetry.space_group_name_H-M   'P 1'
#
loop_
_entity.id
_entity.type
_entity.pdbx_description
1 polymer ?
#
loop_
_entity_poly.entity_id
_entity_poly.type
_entity_poly.pdbx_seq_one_letter_code
_entity_poly.pdbx_strand_id
1 'polypeptide(L)'
;MECLEALITNITELDSAYLEVKAAGILDILIHNILSVALRLMHKLLPKLTREQLFEIAQILSVAGPNECQYWTLEINKWMYDYNMSSKFLSESFYHHVREQLVQLLSSKNTYIRVNCRNFSCNPKRLNISSNHRLIAFVNQLY
;
A
#
# COMPACT_ATOMS: atom_id res chain seq x y z
N MET A 1 -7.70 -13.45 17.75
CA MET A 1 -7.48 -12.09 17.23
C MET A 1 -6.67 -11.23 18.20
N GLU A 2 -6.84 -11.38 19.51
CA GLU A 2 -6.12 -10.63 20.56
C GLU A 2 -4.58 -10.71 20.45
N CYS A 3 -4.00 -11.85 20.03
CA CYS A 3 -2.55 -11.99 19.90
C CYS A 3 -1.94 -11.09 18.80
N LEU A 4 -2.63 -10.90 17.66
CA LEU A 4 -2.14 -10.02 16.59
C LEU A 4 -2.30 -8.55 16.96
N GLU A 5 -3.38 -8.19 17.66
CA GLU A 5 -3.57 -6.82 18.15
C GLU A 5 -2.54 -6.44 19.22
N ALA A 6 -2.16 -7.38 20.10
CA ALA A 6 -1.08 -7.18 21.05
C ALA A 6 0.27 -6.91 20.35
N LEU A 7 0.56 -7.66 19.28
CA LEU A 7 1.77 -7.48 18.49
C LEU A 7 1.84 -6.09 17.83
N ILE A 8 0.72 -5.56 17.34
CA ILE A 8 0.67 -4.23 16.69
C ILE A 8 1.29 -3.13 17.57
N THR A 9 1.16 -3.21 18.90
CA THR A 9 1.63 -2.15 19.81
C THR A 9 3.16 -2.05 19.83
N ASN A 10 3.86 -3.18 19.85
CA ASN A 10 5.31 -3.22 20.09
C ASN A 10 6.13 -3.66 18.87
N ILE A 11 5.49 -3.98 17.74
CA ILE A 11 6.22 -4.57 16.60
C ILE A 11 7.29 -3.66 16.01
N THR A 12 7.17 -2.34 16.21
CA THR A 12 8.19 -1.37 15.80
C THR A 12 9.45 -1.39 16.68
N GLU A 13 9.45 -2.10 17.81
CA GLU A 13 10.62 -2.25 18.69
C GLU A 13 11.44 -3.50 18.35
N LEU A 14 10.84 -4.44 17.61
CA LEU A 14 11.49 -5.67 17.16
C LEU A 14 12.27 -5.41 15.86
N ASP A 15 13.57 -5.76 15.85
CA ASP A 15 14.43 -5.63 14.67
C ASP A 15 14.21 -6.77 13.66
N SER A 16 13.86 -7.97 14.14
CA SER A 16 13.52 -9.16 13.36
C SER A 16 12.03 -9.29 13.00
N ALA A 17 11.24 -8.24 13.25
CA ALA A 17 9.78 -8.28 13.17
C ALA A 17 9.24 -8.88 11.86
N TYR A 18 9.82 -8.52 10.71
CA TYR A 18 9.36 -9.05 9.43
C TYR A 18 9.60 -10.56 9.28
N LEU A 19 10.73 -11.08 9.75
CA LEU A 19 11.03 -12.50 9.70
C LEU A 19 10.07 -13.30 10.60
N GLU A 20 9.72 -12.76 11.76
CA GLU A 20 8.76 -13.35 12.68
C GLU A 20 7.35 -13.36 12.08
N VAL A 21 6.94 -12.24 11.45
CA VAL A 21 5.65 -12.13 10.72
C VAL A 21 5.58 -13.14 9.57
N LYS A 22 6.67 -13.30 8.82
CA LYS A 22 6.77 -14.28 7.74
C LYS A 22 6.73 -15.71 8.27
N ALA A 23 7.49 -16.02 9.33
CA ALA A 23 7.49 -17.33 9.97
C ALA A 23 6.13 -17.71 10.59
N ALA A 24 5.38 -16.72 11.07
CA ALA A 24 4.03 -16.89 11.60
C ALA A 24 2.95 -17.09 10.52
N GLY A 25 3.31 -17.09 9.22
CA GLY A 25 2.36 -17.27 8.11
C GLY A 25 1.43 -16.08 7.90
N ILE A 26 1.76 -14.88 8.39
CA ILE A 26 0.90 -13.70 8.25
C ILE A 26 0.80 -13.27 6.78
N LEU A 27 1.86 -13.49 5.99
CA LEU A 27 1.81 -13.26 4.54
C LEU A 27 0.81 -14.20 3.86
N ASP A 28 0.74 -15.47 4.27
CA ASP A 28 -0.23 -16.43 3.73
C ASP A 28 -1.67 -16.06 4.10
N ILE A 29 -1.88 -15.50 5.30
CA ILE A 29 -3.18 -14.95 5.71
C ILE A 29 -3.61 -13.83 4.75
N LEU A 30 -2.72 -12.94 4.35
CA LEU A 30 -3.04 -11.87 3.40
C LEU A 30 -3.43 -12.39 2.01
N ILE A 31 -2.91 -13.57 1.61
CA ILE A 31 -3.27 -14.24 0.35
C ILE A 31 -4.66 -14.88 0.44
N HIS A 32 -4.93 -15.64 1.51
CA HIS A 32 -6.10 -16.50 1.60
C HIS A 32 -7.33 -15.86 2.25
N ASN A 33 -7.13 -15.01 3.25
CA ASN A 33 -8.23 -14.37 3.98
C ASN A 33 -7.77 -13.02 4.53
N ILE A 34 -8.01 -11.95 3.77
CA ILE A 34 -7.49 -10.62 4.08
C ILE A 34 -8.10 -10.11 5.39
N LEU A 35 -7.30 -10.12 6.46
CA LEU A 35 -7.66 -9.58 7.76
C LEU A 35 -7.14 -8.15 7.92
N SER A 36 -8.00 -7.22 8.33
CA SER A 36 -7.63 -5.81 8.55
C SER A 36 -6.50 -5.66 9.58
N VAL A 37 -6.49 -6.51 10.61
CA VAL A 37 -5.43 -6.55 11.64
C VAL A 37 -4.06 -6.90 11.03
N ALA A 38 -4.00 -7.83 10.09
CA ALA A 38 -2.75 -8.19 9.40
C ALA A 38 -2.24 -7.02 8.54
N LEU A 39 -3.13 -6.36 7.79
CA LEU A 39 -2.78 -5.18 7.00
C LEU A 39 -2.29 -4.01 7.88
N ARG A 40 -2.91 -3.80 9.04
CA ARG A 40 -2.46 -2.80 10.03
C ARG A 40 -1.05 -3.08 10.54
N LEU A 41 -0.76 -4.35 10.82
CA LEU A 41 0.57 -4.78 11.23
C LEU A 41 1.61 -4.50 10.14
N MET A 42 1.29 -4.87 8.90
CA MET A 42 2.15 -4.62 7.74
C MET A 42 2.40 -3.12 7.53
N HIS A 43 1.36 -2.30 7.62
CA HIS A 43 1.48 -0.85 7.49
C HIS A 43 2.46 -0.25 8.50
N LYS A 44 2.45 -0.72 9.76
CA LYS A 44 3.41 -0.28 10.78
C LYS A 44 4.84 -0.70 10.47
N LEU A 45 5.02 -1.83 9.79
CA LEU A 45 6.34 -2.37 9.49
C LEU A 45 7.03 -1.69 8.31
N LEU A 46 6.28 -1.12 7.37
CA LEU A 46 6.80 -0.57 6.11
C LEU A 46 8.12 0.23 6.24
N PRO A 47 8.29 1.14 7.21
CA PRO A 47 9.51 1.95 7.30
C PRO A 47 10.79 1.14 7.63
N LYS A 48 10.65 -0.06 8.19
CA LYS A 48 11.77 -0.94 8.55
C LYS A 48 12.12 -1.97 7.47
N LEU A 49 11.29 -2.09 6.44
CA LEU A 49 11.42 -3.16 5.47
C LEU A 49 12.50 -2.87 4.44
N THR A 50 13.20 -3.92 4.03
CA THR A 50 14.09 -3.84 2.88
C THR A 50 13.28 -3.71 1.59
N ARG A 51 13.95 -3.31 0.51
CA ARG A 51 13.30 -3.14 -0.80
C ARG A 51 12.66 -4.43 -1.32
N GLU A 52 13.35 -5.54 -1.14
CA GLU A 52 12.87 -6.86 -1.55
C GLU A 52 11.60 -7.25 -0.77
N GLN A 53 11.59 -6.97 0.54
CA GLN A 53 10.43 -7.22 1.39
C GLN A 53 9.23 -6.34 1.01
N LEU A 54 9.47 -5.06 0.67
CA LEU A 54 8.42 -4.17 0.17
C LEU A 54 7.83 -4.68 -1.16
N PHE A 55 8.68 -5.16 -2.06
CA PHE A 55 8.25 -5.74 -3.34
C PHE A 55 7.40 -7.00 -3.12
N GLU A 56 7.86 -7.92 -2.26
CA GLU A 56 7.12 -9.13 -1.88
C GLU A 56 5.73 -8.78 -1.33
N ILE A 57 5.63 -7.80 -0.43
CA ILE A 57 4.34 -7.37 0.13
C ILE A 57 3.44 -6.80 -0.97
N ALA A 58 3.95 -5.91 -1.82
CA ALA A 58 3.15 -5.30 -2.87
C ALA A 58 2.52 -6.35 -3.79
N GLN A 59 3.26 -7.42 -4.11
CA GLN A 59 2.75 -8.54 -4.91
C GLN A 59 1.62 -9.32 -4.23
N ILE A 60 1.64 -9.41 -2.90
CA ILE A 60 0.65 -10.16 -2.10
C ILE A 60 -0.61 -9.32 -1.83
N LEU A 61 -0.49 -7.99 -1.79
CA LEU A 61 -1.62 -7.11 -1.49
C LEU A 61 -2.75 -7.27 -2.51
N SER A 62 -3.95 -7.48 -1.99
CA SER A 62 -5.17 -7.51 -2.78
C SER A 62 -6.01 -6.25 -2.51
N VAL A 63 -6.52 -5.67 -3.59
CA VAL A 63 -7.44 -4.53 -3.57
C VAL A 63 -8.90 -4.96 -3.38
N ALA A 64 -9.17 -6.26 -3.45
CA ALA A 64 -10.47 -6.84 -3.16
C ALA A 64 -10.61 -7.12 -1.65
N GLY A 65 -11.85 -7.18 -1.17
CA GLY A 65 -12.15 -7.54 0.22
C GLY A 65 -13.07 -6.53 0.93
N PRO A 66 -13.28 -6.71 2.25
CA PRO A 66 -14.08 -5.81 3.07
C PRO A 66 -13.55 -4.38 3.07
N ASN A 67 -14.43 -3.41 3.34
CA ASN A 67 -14.12 -1.98 3.32
C ASN A 67 -12.88 -1.60 4.16
N GLU A 68 -12.74 -2.19 5.35
CA GLU A 68 -11.61 -1.93 6.24
C GLU A 68 -10.28 -2.45 5.65
N CYS A 69 -10.31 -3.61 5.00
CA CYS A 69 -9.14 -4.16 4.33
C CYS A 69 -8.74 -3.30 3.13
N GLN A 70 -9.71 -2.87 2.31
CA GLN A 70 -9.46 -1.95 1.20
C GLN A 70 -8.85 -0.63 1.66
N TYR A 71 -9.26 -0.13 2.83
CA TYR A 71 -8.68 1.06 3.44
C TYR A 71 -7.20 0.87 3.75
N TRP A 72 -6.83 -0.19 4.47
CA TRP A 72 -5.43 -0.42 4.82
C TRP A 72 -4.56 -0.76 3.60
N THR A 73 -5.10 -1.49 2.62
CA THR A 73 -4.41 -1.69 1.32
C THR A 73 -4.13 -0.35 0.65
N LEU A 74 -5.10 0.57 0.64
CA LEU A 74 -4.90 1.92 0.10
C LEU A 74 -3.80 2.67 0.86
N GLU A 75 -3.80 2.68 2.19
CA GLU A 75 -2.78 3.38 2.98
C GLU A 75 -1.36 2.81 2.75
N ILE A 76 -1.23 1.48 2.66
CA ILE A 76 0.05 0.84 2.33
C ILE A 76 0.53 1.26 0.94
N ASN A 77 -0.34 1.21 -0.08
CA ASN A 77 0.01 1.57 -1.45
C ASN A 77 0.40 3.04 -1.59
N LYS A 78 -0.28 3.94 -0.88
CA LYS A 78 0.11 5.36 -0.81
C LYS A 78 1.51 5.55 -0.25
N TRP A 79 1.82 4.86 0.85
CA TRP A 79 3.14 4.93 1.47
C TRP A 79 4.22 4.41 0.52
N MET A 80 3.98 3.25 -0.12
CA MET A 80 4.92 2.67 -1.09
C MET A 80 5.15 3.58 -2.31
N TYR A 81 4.10 4.25 -2.79
CA TYR A 81 4.20 5.22 -3.88
C TYR A 81 5.10 6.41 -3.51
N ASP A 82 4.86 7.02 -2.34
CA ASP A 82 5.66 8.15 -1.85
C ASP A 82 7.11 7.74 -1.54
N TYR A 83 7.31 6.53 -1.01
CA TYR A 83 8.64 5.97 -0.78
C TYR A 83 9.41 5.76 -2.10
N ASN A 84 8.74 5.35 -3.17
CA ASN A 84 9.36 5.24 -4.49
C ASN A 84 9.76 6.61 -5.06
N MET A 85 8.85 7.58 -5.00
CA MET A 85 9.08 8.95 -5.47
C MET A 85 10.23 9.65 -4.75
N SER A 86 10.38 9.40 -3.45
CA SER A 86 11.45 9.96 -2.63
C SER A 86 12.79 9.21 -2.77
N SER A 87 12.75 7.89 -2.97
CA SER A 87 13.97 7.08 -2.92
C SER A 87 14.72 6.95 -4.24
N LYS A 88 14.19 7.32 -5.43
CA LYS A 88 14.86 7.20 -6.76
C LYS A 88 15.48 5.83 -7.10
N PHE A 89 15.35 4.81 -6.25
CA PHE A 89 16.15 3.58 -6.27
C PHE A 89 15.30 2.30 -6.32
N LEU A 90 13.98 2.40 -6.37
CA LEU A 90 13.11 1.25 -6.58
C LEU A 90 12.93 0.98 -8.09
N SER A 91 12.74 -0.30 -8.44
CA SER A 91 12.56 -0.70 -9.83
C SER A 91 11.32 -0.06 -10.44
N GLU A 92 11.38 0.21 -11.74
CA GLU A 92 10.23 0.67 -12.52
C GLU A 92 9.06 -0.32 -12.42
N SER A 93 9.34 -1.62 -12.33
CA SER A 93 8.35 -2.66 -12.12
C SER A 93 7.60 -2.53 -10.78
N PHE A 94 8.29 -2.21 -9.68
CA PHE A 94 7.65 -1.96 -8.39
C PHE A 94 6.75 -0.73 -8.46
N TYR A 95 7.24 0.34 -9.08
CA TYR A 95 6.47 1.57 -9.28
C TYR A 95 5.18 1.31 -10.05
N HIS A 96 5.29 0.57 -11.15
CA HIS A 96 4.17 0.22 -12.01
C HIS A 96 3.12 -0.59 -11.26
N HIS A 97 3.55 -1.62 -10.54
CA HIS A 97 2.66 -2.49 -9.76
C HIS A 97 1.85 -1.71 -8.72
N VAL A 98 2.52 -0.84 -7.93
CA VAL A 98 1.85 0.00 -6.93
C VAL A 98 0.86 0.97 -7.59
N ARG A 99 1.21 1.54 -8.76
CA ARG A 99 0.29 2.39 -9.54
C ARG A 99 -0.94 1.64 -10.00
N GLU A 100 -0.78 0.45 -10.56
CA GLU A 100 -1.90 -0.37 -11.02
C GLU A 100 -2.86 -0.70 -9.88
N GLN A 101 -2.35 -1.02 -8.69
CA GLN A 101 -3.18 -1.24 -7.51
C GLN A 101 -3.96 0.02 -7.11
N LEU A 102 -3.33 1.20 -7.14
CA LEU A 102 -4.02 2.47 -6.88
C LEU A 102 -5.09 2.76 -7.93
N VAL A 103 -4.84 2.47 -9.22
CA VAL A 103 -5.82 2.60 -10.31
C VAL A 103 -7.02 1.68 -10.06
N GLN A 104 -6.78 0.43 -9.65
CA GLN A 104 -7.87 -0.49 -9.32
C GLN A 104 -8.73 0.01 -8.15
N LEU A 105 -8.10 0.64 -7.14
CA LEU A 105 -8.82 1.24 -5.99
C LEU A 105 -9.65 2.47 -6.37
N LEU A 106 -9.27 3.21 -7.43
CA LEU A 106 -10.13 4.27 -8.00
C LEU A 106 -11.45 3.73 -8.56
N SER A 107 -11.49 2.45 -8.93
CA SER A 107 -12.69 1.74 -9.41
C SER A 107 -13.43 1.00 -8.29
N SER A 108 -13.04 1.16 -7.01
CA SER A 108 -13.71 0.51 -5.88
C SER A 108 -15.19 0.89 -5.81
N LYS A 109 -16.07 -0.04 -5.42
CA LYS A 109 -17.48 0.26 -5.15
C LYS A 109 -17.67 1.19 -3.95
N ASN A 110 -16.70 1.23 -3.03
CA ASN A 110 -16.73 2.09 -1.86
C ASN A 110 -16.33 3.54 -2.21
N THR A 111 -17.29 4.46 -2.09
CA THR A 111 -17.10 5.89 -2.38
C THR A 111 -15.98 6.53 -1.55
N TYR A 112 -15.85 6.16 -0.28
CA TYR A 112 -14.80 6.69 0.58
C TYR A 112 -13.41 6.32 0.07
N ILE A 113 -13.20 5.04 -0.29
CA ILE A 113 -11.95 4.55 -0.88
C ILE A 113 -11.63 5.28 -2.18
N ARG A 114 -12.60 5.38 -3.10
CA ARG A 114 -12.42 6.08 -4.37
C ARG A 114 -12.01 7.55 -4.18
N VAL A 115 -12.72 8.28 -3.31
CA VAL A 115 -12.45 9.70 -3.06
C VAL A 115 -11.09 9.88 -2.42
N ASN A 116 -10.73 9.04 -1.45
CA ASN A 116 -9.44 9.11 -0.77
C ASN A 116 -8.28 8.81 -1.74
N CYS A 117 -8.43 7.79 -2.59
CA CYS A 117 -7.47 7.47 -3.64
C CYS A 117 -7.34 8.62 -4.67
N ARG A 118 -8.47 9.19 -5.11
CA ARG A 118 -8.48 10.34 -6.03
C ARG A 118 -7.75 11.54 -5.43
N ASN A 119 -8.05 11.90 -4.17
CA ASN A 119 -7.42 13.02 -3.49
C ASN A 119 -5.91 12.82 -3.33
N PHE A 120 -5.48 11.58 -3.10
CA PHE A 120 -4.07 11.24 -3.03
C PHE A 120 -3.37 11.48 -4.38
N SER A 121 -3.92 10.96 -5.48
CA SER A 121 -3.35 11.11 -6.83
C SER A 121 -3.40 12.57 -7.30
N CYS A 122 -4.47 13.31 -7.00
CA CYS A 122 -4.65 14.72 -7.36
C CYS A 122 -3.82 15.70 -6.52
N ASN A 123 -2.99 15.23 -5.58
CA ASN A 123 -2.20 16.12 -4.73
C ASN A 123 -1.18 16.91 -5.58
N PRO A 124 -1.10 18.25 -5.44
CA PRO A 124 -0.17 19.08 -6.21
C PRO A 124 1.30 18.67 -6.08
N LYS A 125 1.70 18.04 -4.96
CA LYS A 125 3.06 17.51 -4.78
C LYS A 125 3.38 16.33 -5.71
N ARG A 126 2.36 15.60 -6.19
CA ARG A 126 2.48 14.40 -7.05
C ARG A 126 2.04 14.66 -8.50
N LEU A 127 1.12 15.60 -8.69
CA LEU A 127 0.74 16.17 -9.99
C LEU A 127 1.13 17.66 -10.00
N ASN A 128 2.42 17.92 -10.19
CA ASN A 128 2.94 19.28 -10.26
C ASN A 128 2.70 19.91 -11.64
N ILE A 129 1.44 20.25 -11.92
CA ILE A 129 1.04 20.53 -13.29
C ILE A 129 -0.02 21.64 -13.36
N SER A 130 0.19 22.59 -14.27
CA SER A 130 -0.77 23.63 -14.66
C SER A 130 -2.04 23.01 -15.28
N SER A 131 -3.16 23.71 -15.21
CA SER A 131 -4.52 23.21 -15.51
C SER A 131 -4.67 22.42 -16.83
N ASN A 132 -3.95 22.78 -17.90
CA ASN A 132 -4.05 22.09 -19.20
C ASN A 132 -3.26 20.78 -19.29
N HIS A 133 -2.15 20.66 -18.58
CA HIS A 133 -1.35 19.44 -18.60
C HIS A 133 -1.82 18.42 -17.56
N ARG A 134 -2.66 18.81 -16.60
CA ARG A 134 -3.21 17.92 -15.56
C ARG A 134 -4.00 16.76 -16.14
N LEU A 135 -4.83 17.02 -17.15
CA LEU A 135 -5.68 15.97 -17.72
C LEU A 135 -4.83 14.94 -18.48
N ILE A 136 -3.89 15.41 -19.30
CA ILE A 136 -2.96 14.56 -20.06
C ILE A 136 -2.06 13.77 -19.12
N ALA A 137 -1.50 14.41 -18.09
CA ALA A 137 -0.63 13.73 -17.16
C ALA A 137 -1.38 12.81 -16.19
N PHE A 138 -2.64 13.10 -15.86
CA PHE A 138 -3.48 12.15 -15.12
C PHE A 138 -3.76 10.91 -15.97
N VAL A 139 -4.06 11.09 -17.26
CA VAL A 139 -4.20 9.97 -18.19
C VAL A 139 -2.89 9.18 -18.32
N ASN A 140 -1.75 9.83 -18.55
CA ASN A 140 -0.43 9.17 -18.63
C ASN A 140 0.07 8.61 -17.28
N GLN A 141 -0.48 9.06 -16.15
CA GLN A 141 -0.20 8.50 -14.82
C GLN A 141 -1.10 7.31 -14.48
N LEU A 142 -2.15 7.03 -15.26
CA LEU A 142 -3.07 5.91 -15.02
C LEU A 142 -3.06 4.88 -16.17
N TYR A 143 -2.50 5.23 -17.33
CA TYR A 143 -2.33 4.42 -18.55
C TYR A 143 -0.94 4.64 -19.15
#